data_AF-A0A4D4K860-F1
#
_entry.id   AF-A0A4D4K860-F1
#
_cell.length_a   1.000
_cell.length_b   1.000
_cell.length_c   1.000
_cell.angle_alpha   90.00
_cell.angle_beta   90.00
_cell.angle_gamma   90.00
#
_symmetry.space_group_name_H-M   'P 1'
#
loop_
_entity.id
_entity.type
_entity.pdbx_description
1 polymer ?
#
loop_
_entity_poly.entity_id
_entity_poly.type
_entity_poly.pdbx_seq_one_letter_code
_entity_poly.pdbx_strand_id
1 'polypeptide(L)'
;MIALSLTEIAGLVGGQPHDIPDPDLKVTGPVVIDSREVRPGSLFAALPGERVDGHDFARRAIEAGATAVLAARPVGTADAPVPAIVVPDVIAAMGALARAVVERLDATVVALTGSAGKTSTKDLIAQLLQRRGPTVWTPGNFNNEIGLPVAALSADEATLHLVLEMGARGKGHIQYLATLTPPRIGLVLNVGTAHIGEFGGREQIAEAKGELVEALPPPRRAGWRCSMPTTPWCAPWRRAPRPVPSCSARPRTPMCVPGMSGSPTAAAPPSRFTPLPGAAK
;
A
#
# COMPACT_ATOMS: atom_id res chain seq x y z
N MET A 1 -8.74 -0.46 -12.35
CA MET A 1 -7.86 -1.62 -12.11
C MET A 1 -7.27 -2.05 -13.44
N ILE A 2 -6.13 -2.74 -13.42
CA ILE A 2 -5.63 -3.45 -14.61
C ILE A 2 -6.74 -4.38 -15.12
N ALA A 3 -7.06 -4.29 -16.41
CA ALA A 3 -8.13 -5.11 -16.98
C ALA A 3 -7.68 -6.58 -17.09
N LEU A 4 -8.42 -7.50 -16.48
CA LEU A 4 -8.12 -8.93 -16.45
C LEU A 4 -9.33 -9.74 -16.95
N SER A 5 -9.10 -10.81 -17.72
CA SER A 5 -10.19 -11.71 -18.10
C SER A 5 -10.61 -12.61 -16.94
N LEU A 6 -11.84 -13.15 -16.99
CA LEU A 6 -12.31 -14.09 -15.97
C LEU A 6 -11.46 -15.36 -15.93
N THR A 7 -11.00 -15.86 -17.08
CA THR A 7 -10.03 -16.97 -17.17
C THR A 7 -8.73 -16.65 -16.43
N GLU A 8 -8.20 -15.46 -16.66
CA GLU A 8 -6.95 -15.03 -16.04
C GLU A 8 -7.10 -14.86 -14.53
N ILE A 9 -8.19 -14.24 -14.07
CA ILE A 9 -8.48 -14.11 -12.64
C ILE A 9 -8.60 -15.50 -12.01
N ALA A 10 -9.36 -16.42 -12.61
CA ALA A 10 -9.50 -17.79 -12.11
C ALA A 10 -8.14 -18.49 -11.97
N GLY A 11 -7.25 -18.35 -12.97
CA GLY A 11 -5.89 -18.88 -12.90
C GLY A 11 -5.03 -18.26 -11.80
N LEU A 12 -5.09 -16.94 -11.62
CA LEU A 12 -4.31 -16.22 -10.59
C LEU A 12 -4.74 -16.57 -9.17
N VAL A 13 -6.04 -16.81 -8.95
CA VAL A 13 -6.58 -17.11 -7.62
C VAL A 13 -6.75 -18.60 -7.35
N GLY A 14 -6.47 -19.46 -8.33
CA GLY A 14 -6.72 -20.91 -8.25
C GLY A 14 -8.20 -21.27 -8.14
N GLY A 15 -9.07 -20.45 -8.71
CA GLY A 15 -10.53 -20.59 -8.64
C GLY A 15 -11.12 -21.41 -9.79
N GLN A 16 -12.33 -21.92 -9.57
CA GLN A 16 -13.11 -22.63 -10.58
C GLN A 16 -14.21 -21.73 -11.15
N PRO A 17 -14.30 -21.56 -12.47
CA PRO A 17 -15.38 -20.79 -13.08
C PRO A 17 -16.74 -21.51 -12.91
N HIS A 18 -17.79 -20.76 -12.59
CA HIS A 18 -19.15 -21.25 -12.43
C HIS A 18 -20.14 -20.27 -13.07
N ASP A 19 -21.09 -20.77 -13.87
CA ASP A 19 -22.08 -19.97 -14.61
C ASP A 19 -21.48 -18.81 -15.44
N ILE A 20 -20.23 -18.94 -15.90
CA ILE A 20 -19.56 -17.92 -16.71
C ILE A 20 -19.89 -18.18 -18.19
N PRO A 21 -20.66 -17.30 -18.86
CA PRO A 21 -21.06 -17.51 -20.25
C PRO A 21 -19.90 -17.26 -21.22
N ASP A 22 -19.04 -16.28 -20.91
CA ASP A 22 -17.86 -15.92 -21.70
C ASP A 22 -16.65 -15.79 -20.76
N PRO A 23 -15.70 -16.73 -20.80
CA PRO A 23 -14.54 -16.72 -19.91
C PRO A 23 -13.47 -15.69 -20.33
N ASP A 24 -13.58 -15.07 -21.51
CA ASP A 24 -12.70 -13.99 -21.98
C ASP A 24 -13.22 -12.60 -21.62
N LEU A 25 -14.45 -12.51 -21.08
CA LEU A 25 -15.01 -11.28 -20.56
C LEU A 25 -14.08 -10.68 -19.50
N LYS A 26 -13.89 -9.36 -19.56
CA LYS A 26 -12.92 -8.65 -18.72
C LYS A 26 -13.58 -7.93 -17.56
N VAL A 27 -12.95 -8.03 -16.39
CA VAL A 27 -13.17 -7.11 -15.28
C VAL A 27 -12.39 -5.84 -15.60
N THR A 28 -13.10 -4.73 -15.74
CA THR A 28 -12.53 -3.41 -16.10
C THR A 28 -12.81 -2.34 -15.04
N GLY A 29 -13.80 -2.59 -14.18
CA GLY A 29 -14.18 -1.74 -13.05
C GLY A 29 -13.46 -2.14 -11.76
N PRO A 30 -13.81 -1.53 -10.62
CA PRO A 30 -13.14 -1.82 -9.34
C PRO A 30 -13.49 -3.20 -8.79
N VAL A 31 -12.56 -3.80 -8.04
CA VAL A 31 -12.86 -4.91 -7.13
C VAL A 31 -13.48 -4.32 -5.86
N VAL A 32 -14.67 -4.79 -5.49
CA VAL A 32 -15.44 -4.25 -4.37
C VAL A 32 -15.93 -5.37 -3.45
N ILE A 33 -16.00 -5.08 -2.15
CA ILE A 33 -16.50 -5.98 -1.10
C ILE A 33 -17.89 -5.57 -0.59
N ASP A 34 -18.38 -4.40 -1.02
CA ASP A 34 -19.71 -3.89 -0.70
C ASP A 34 -20.55 -3.83 -1.99
N SER A 35 -21.68 -4.54 -2.00
CA SER A 35 -22.56 -4.60 -3.17
C SER A 35 -23.14 -3.23 -3.56
N ARG A 36 -23.14 -2.25 -2.65
CA ARG A 36 -23.59 -0.87 -2.89
C ARG A 36 -22.55 -0.04 -3.66
N GLU A 37 -21.30 -0.47 -3.69
CA GLU A 37 -20.20 0.20 -4.38
C GLU A 37 -19.95 -0.36 -5.79
N VAL A 38 -20.69 -1.40 -6.18
CA VAL A 38 -20.60 -2.02 -7.50
C VAL A 38 -20.87 -1.00 -8.60
N ARG A 39 -20.04 -1.06 -9.64
CA ARG A 39 -20.17 -0.28 -10.86
C ARG A 39 -20.06 -1.22 -12.07
N PRO A 40 -20.51 -0.78 -13.27
CA PRO A 40 -20.29 -1.56 -14.48
C PRO A 40 -18.83 -2.00 -14.62
N GLY A 41 -18.63 -3.30 -14.85
CA GLY A 41 -17.31 -3.91 -15.00
C GLY A 41 -16.63 -4.36 -13.70
N SER A 42 -17.26 -4.17 -12.54
CA SER A 42 -16.69 -4.55 -11.23
C SER A 42 -16.53 -6.06 -11.06
N LEU A 43 -15.60 -6.45 -10.18
CA LEU A 43 -15.58 -7.78 -9.56
C LEU A 43 -16.09 -7.64 -8.13
N PHE A 44 -17.18 -8.33 -7.80
CA PHE A 44 -17.70 -8.33 -6.43
C PHE A 44 -17.11 -9.50 -5.63
N ALA A 45 -16.41 -9.21 -4.54
CA ALA A 45 -15.86 -10.22 -3.64
C ALA A 45 -16.85 -10.51 -2.50
N ALA A 46 -17.48 -11.69 -2.56
CA ALA A 46 -18.48 -12.15 -1.60
C ALA A 46 -17.79 -12.69 -0.33
N LEU A 47 -17.53 -11.80 0.62
CA LEU A 47 -16.92 -12.17 1.90
C LEU A 47 -17.96 -12.76 2.87
N PRO A 48 -17.65 -13.84 3.59
CA PRO A 48 -18.48 -14.29 4.71
C PRO A 48 -18.40 -13.26 5.85
N GLY A 49 -19.54 -12.91 6.43
CA GLY A 49 -19.61 -12.01 7.58
C GLY A 49 -20.39 -12.63 8.73
N GLU A 50 -20.10 -12.20 9.96
CA GLU A 50 -20.77 -12.70 11.17
C GLU A 50 -22.28 -12.38 11.21
N ARG A 51 -22.67 -11.27 10.59
CA ARG A 51 -24.07 -10.77 10.58
C ARG A 51 -24.72 -10.83 9.19
N VAL A 52 -23.91 -10.75 8.15
CA VAL A 52 -24.34 -10.55 6.77
C VAL A 52 -23.38 -11.34 5.89
N ASP A 53 -23.89 -12.32 5.15
CA ASP A 53 -23.10 -13.10 4.19
C ASP A 53 -23.08 -12.37 2.84
N GLY A 54 -21.88 -12.02 2.35
CA GLY A 54 -21.69 -11.35 1.07
C GLY A 54 -22.25 -12.16 -0.12
N HIS A 55 -22.33 -13.48 0.01
CA HIS A 55 -22.87 -14.37 -1.03
C HIS A 55 -24.35 -14.07 -1.34
N ASP A 56 -25.11 -13.61 -0.35
CA ASP A 56 -26.53 -13.30 -0.51
C ASP A 56 -26.77 -12.07 -1.41
N PHE A 57 -25.71 -11.26 -1.66
CA PHE A 57 -25.76 -10.09 -2.52
C PHE A 57 -25.24 -10.35 -3.94
N ALA A 58 -24.82 -11.58 -4.26
CA ALA A 58 -24.20 -11.92 -5.54
C ALA A 58 -25.07 -11.54 -6.74
N ARG A 59 -26.36 -11.92 -6.71
CA ARG A 59 -27.31 -11.56 -7.78
C ARG A 59 -27.47 -10.05 -7.93
N ARG A 60 -27.63 -9.34 -6.80
CA ARG A 60 -27.75 -7.88 -6.80
C ARG A 60 -26.50 -7.20 -7.35
N ALA A 61 -25.32 -7.75 -7.10
CA ALA A 61 -24.07 -7.23 -7.65
C ALA A 61 -24.02 -7.38 -9.17
N ILE A 62 -24.43 -8.52 -9.73
CA ILE A 62 -24.55 -8.70 -11.18
C ILE A 62 -25.57 -7.72 -11.77
N GLU A 63 -26.75 -7.58 -11.15
CA GLU A 63 -27.78 -6.61 -11.57
C GLU A 63 -27.28 -5.15 -11.54
N ALA A 64 -26.35 -4.83 -10.62
CA ALA A 64 -25.70 -3.53 -10.53
C ALA A 64 -24.53 -3.35 -11.53
N GLY A 65 -24.19 -4.37 -12.31
CA GLY A 65 -23.19 -4.31 -13.38
C GLY A 65 -21.84 -4.95 -13.05
N ALA A 66 -21.73 -5.75 -11.99
CA ALA A 66 -20.54 -6.57 -11.78
C ALA A 66 -20.40 -7.59 -12.93
N THR A 67 -19.18 -7.76 -13.42
CA THR A 67 -18.83 -8.74 -14.45
C THR A 67 -18.94 -10.17 -13.90
N ALA A 68 -18.51 -10.38 -12.66
CA ALA A 68 -18.56 -11.66 -11.97
C ALA A 68 -18.47 -11.47 -10.44
N VAL A 69 -18.67 -12.56 -9.72
CA VAL A 69 -18.52 -12.65 -8.27
C VAL A 69 -17.35 -13.56 -7.90
N LEU A 70 -16.45 -13.12 -7.02
CA LEU A 70 -15.48 -13.99 -6.37
C LEU A 70 -16.11 -14.55 -5.09
N ALA A 71 -16.34 -15.86 -5.03
CA ALA A 71 -17.17 -16.49 -4.00
C ALA A 71 -16.54 -17.75 -3.42
N ALA A 72 -16.93 -18.11 -2.19
CA ALA A 72 -16.52 -19.35 -1.52
C ALA A 72 -17.32 -20.58 -1.98
N ARG A 73 -18.43 -20.36 -2.68
CA ARG A 73 -19.37 -21.37 -3.18
C ARG A 73 -20.10 -20.86 -4.42
N PRO A 74 -20.71 -21.75 -5.23
CA PRO A 74 -21.66 -21.33 -6.25
C PRO A 74 -22.78 -20.47 -5.65
N VAL A 75 -23.14 -19.41 -6.37
CA VAL A 75 -24.12 -18.39 -5.93
C VAL A 75 -25.31 -18.23 -6.89
N GLY A 76 -25.26 -18.88 -8.06
CA GLY A 76 -26.36 -18.97 -9.01
C GLY A 76 -27.21 -20.22 -8.80
N THR A 77 -28.38 -20.23 -9.44
CA THR A 77 -29.22 -21.42 -9.60
C THR A 77 -29.41 -21.72 -11.09
N ALA A 78 -29.93 -22.91 -11.42
CA ALA A 78 -30.17 -23.28 -12.82
C ALA A 78 -31.08 -22.27 -13.57
N ASP A 79 -32.07 -21.70 -12.87
CA ASP A 79 -33.01 -20.71 -13.44
C ASP A 79 -32.50 -19.27 -13.34
N ALA A 80 -31.49 -19.01 -12.52
CA ALA A 80 -30.90 -17.70 -12.28
C ALA A 80 -29.37 -17.81 -12.15
N PRO A 81 -28.65 -18.04 -13.26
CA PRO A 81 -27.20 -18.19 -13.25
C PRO A 81 -26.50 -16.89 -12.79
N VAL A 82 -25.45 -17.03 -12.00
CA VAL A 82 -24.64 -15.90 -11.50
C VAL A 82 -23.18 -16.19 -11.80
N PRO A 83 -22.55 -15.47 -12.76
CA PRO A 83 -21.16 -15.67 -13.11
C PRO A 83 -20.25 -15.52 -11.89
N ALA A 84 -19.54 -16.58 -11.53
CA ALA A 84 -18.71 -16.62 -10.34
C ALA A 84 -17.39 -17.35 -10.56
N ILE A 85 -16.36 -16.90 -9.85
CA ILE A 85 -15.10 -17.63 -9.67
C ILE A 85 -15.14 -18.16 -8.24
N VAL A 86 -15.26 -19.48 -8.12
CA VAL A 86 -15.39 -20.18 -6.84
C VAL A 86 -14.02 -20.57 -6.31
N VAL A 87 -13.70 -20.11 -5.10
CA VAL A 87 -12.43 -20.36 -4.40
C VAL A 87 -12.71 -20.90 -3.00
N PRO A 88 -11.76 -21.61 -2.35
CA PRO A 88 -11.97 -22.05 -0.97
C PRO A 88 -11.98 -20.90 0.04
N ASP A 89 -11.24 -19.82 -0.24
CA ASP A 89 -11.12 -18.64 0.62
C ASP A 89 -11.03 -17.36 -0.23
N VAL A 90 -12.05 -16.51 -0.11
CA VAL A 90 -12.18 -15.25 -0.87
C VAL A 90 -11.13 -14.22 -0.43
N ILE A 91 -10.74 -14.19 0.85
CA ILE A 91 -9.72 -13.26 1.36
C ILE A 91 -8.35 -13.64 0.78
N ALA A 92 -8.00 -14.93 0.83
CA ALA A 92 -6.76 -15.43 0.25
C ALA A 92 -6.72 -15.18 -1.28
N ALA A 93 -7.84 -15.39 -1.98
CA ALA A 93 -7.96 -15.12 -3.40
C ALA A 93 -7.79 -13.62 -3.73
N MET A 94 -8.39 -12.71 -2.95
CA MET A 94 -8.15 -11.27 -3.12
C MET A 94 -6.68 -10.91 -2.91
N GLY A 95 -6.02 -11.50 -1.91
CA GLY A 95 -4.59 -11.33 -1.67
C GLY A 95 -3.73 -11.80 -2.84
N ALA A 96 -4.02 -12.97 -3.41
CA ALA A 96 -3.34 -13.51 -4.59
C ALA A 96 -3.53 -12.62 -5.82
N LEU A 97 -4.76 -12.12 -6.04
CA LEU A 97 -5.06 -11.20 -7.13
C LEU A 97 -4.31 -9.87 -6.97
N ALA A 98 -4.32 -9.30 -5.76
CA ALA A 98 -3.59 -8.06 -5.45
C ALA A 98 -2.08 -8.23 -5.68
N ARG A 99 -1.52 -9.38 -5.27
CA ARG A 99 -0.12 -9.73 -5.50
C ARG A 99 0.22 -9.73 -6.98
N ALA A 100 -0.58 -10.42 -7.79
CA ALA A 100 -0.38 -10.51 -9.23
C ALA A 100 -0.48 -9.13 -9.91
N VAL A 101 -1.43 -8.29 -9.49
CA VAL A 101 -1.56 -6.92 -10.01
C VAL A 101 -0.35 -6.07 -9.64
N VAL A 102 0.09 -6.10 -8.37
CA VAL A 102 1.25 -5.33 -7.92
C VAL A 102 2.54 -5.78 -8.63
N GLU A 103 2.71 -7.07 -8.93
CA GLU A 103 3.87 -7.57 -9.69
C GLU A 103 3.91 -7.12 -11.14
N ARG A 104 2.74 -6.88 -11.74
CA ARG A 104 2.64 -6.37 -13.12
C ARG A 104 2.93 -4.87 -13.21
N LEU A 105 2.76 -4.15 -12.11
CA LEU A 105 3.04 -2.72 -12.05
C LEU A 105 4.54 -2.48 -11.84
N ASP A 106 5.12 -1.55 -12.60
CA ASP A 106 6.41 -0.94 -12.24
C ASP A 106 6.25 0.19 -11.19
N ALA A 107 5.21 0.09 -10.37
CA ALA A 107 4.93 1.08 -9.34
C ALA A 107 5.94 0.98 -8.18
N THR A 108 6.32 2.12 -7.63
CA THR A 108 7.05 2.14 -6.35
C THR A 108 6.08 1.95 -5.20
N VAL A 109 6.11 0.77 -4.60
CA VAL A 109 5.31 0.44 -3.40
C VAL A 109 6.01 0.98 -2.14
N VAL A 110 5.36 1.92 -1.47
CA VAL A 110 5.73 2.49 -0.18
C VAL A 110 4.79 1.93 0.88
N ALA A 111 5.28 1.08 1.75
CA ALA A 111 4.52 0.56 2.88
C ALA A 111 4.90 1.27 4.19
N LEU A 112 3.92 1.48 5.06
CA LEU A 112 4.15 2.06 6.38
C LEU A 112 3.33 1.38 7.49
N THR A 113 3.95 1.25 8.65
CA THR A 113 3.30 0.80 9.89
C THR A 113 3.75 1.66 11.07
N GLY A 114 3.06 1.52 12.20
CA GLY A 114 3.28 2.32 13.40
C GLY A 114 2.15 2.16 14.40
N SER A 115 2.39 2.50 15.66
CA SER A 115 1.32 2.54 16.66
C SER A 115 0.40 3.74 16.44
N ALA A 116 0.96 4.89 16.09
CA ALA A 116 0.22 6.13 15.80
C ALA A 116 0.75 6.84 14.54
N GLY A 117 -0.07 7.71 13.95
CA GLY A 117 0.33 8.60 12.84
C GLY A 117 0.40 7.96 11.46
N LYS A 118 -0.02 6.69 11.31
CA LYS A 118 0.00 5.96 10.03
C LYS A 118 -0.79 6.70 8.94
N THR A 119 -2.09 6.90 9.18
CA THR A 119 -3.00 7.51 8.21
C THR A 119 -2.57 8.92 7.81
N SER A 120 -2.22 9.78 8.78
CA SER A 120 -1.72 11.13 8.48
C SER A 120 -0.43 11.11 7.66
N THR A 121 0.51 10.23 7.98
CA THR A 121 1.78 10.12 7.23
C THR A 121 1.55 9.59 5.82
N LYS A 122 0.71 8.57 5.67
CA LYS A 122 0.29 8.03 4.37
C LYS A 122 -0.34 9.12 3.51
N ASP A 123 -1.28 9.90 4.04
CA ASP A 123 -1.95 10.98 3.30
C ASP A 123 -0.97 12.08 2.87
N LEU A 124 -0.01 12.44 3.74
CA LEU A 124 1.04 13.40 3.39
C LEU A 124 1.97 12.87 2.29
N ILE A 125 2.41 11.61 2.38
CA ILE A 125 3.24 10.97 1.35
C ILE A 125 2.47 10.93 0.01
N ALA A 126 1.20 10.52 0.02
CA ALA A 126 0.36 10.46 -1.17
C ALA A 126 0.25 11.83 -1.84
N GLN A 127 -0.06 12.89 -1.09
CA GLN A 127 -0.15 14.26 -1.61
C GLN A 127 1.16 14.76 -2.24
N LEU A 128 2.32 14.34 -1.72
CA LEU A 128 3.63 14.68 -2.29
C LEU A 128 3.91 13.88 -3.57
N LEU A 129 3.64 12.58 -3.57
CA LEU A 129 3.89 11.69 -4.72
C LEU A 129 2.95 11.95 -5.89
N GLN A 130 1.72 12.39 -5.64
CA GLN A 130 0.79 12.84 -6.67
C GLN A 130 1.39 13.94 -7.57
N ARG A 131 2.30 14.77 -7.04
CA ARG A 131 3.01 15.80 -7.83
C ARG A 131 4.08 15.22 -8.76
N ARG A 132 4.43 13.95 -8.59
CA ARG A 132 5.44 13.21 -9.37
C ARG A 132 4.81 12.19 -10.31
N GLY A 133 3.52 11.89 -10.17
CA GLY A 133 2.75 11.07 -11.09
C GLY A 133 1.59 10.33 -10.42
N PRO A 134 0.83 9.54 -11.19
CA PRO A 134 -0.32 8.80 -10.67
C PRO A 134 0.04 8.00 -9.42
N THR A 135 -0.77 8.17 -8.38
CA THR A 135 -0.52 7.60 -7.05
C THR A 135 -1.82 7.06 -6.50
N VAL A 136 -1.79 5.81 -6.07
CA VAL A 136 -2.87 5.13 -5.33
C VAL A 136 -2.40 4.94 -3.89
N TRP A 137 -3.31 5.08 -2.93
CA TRP A 137 -3.01 4.88 -1.52
C TRP A 137 -4.20 4.30 -0.77
N THR A 138 -3.94 3.70 0.39
CA THR A 138 -4.97 3.08 1.21
C THR A 138 -6.07 4.08 1.61
N PRO A 139 -7.35 3.84 1.28
CA PRO A 139 -8.45 4.68 1.76
C PRO A 139 -8.77 4.39 3.22
N GLY A 140 -9.04 5.43 4.02
CA GLY A 140 -9.42 5.27 5.42
C GLY A 140 -8.46 4.36 6.21
N ASN A 141 -9.02 3.28 6.77
CA ASN A 141 -8.33 2.28 7.59
C ASN A 141 -8.19 0.91 6.90
N PHE A 142 -8.14 0.87 5.56
CA PHE A 142 -8.05 -0.37 4.77
C PHE A 142 -6.65 -1.02 4.85
N ASN A 143 -6.22 -1.35 6.07
CA ASN A 143 -4.84 -1.69 6.41
C ASN A 143 -4.67 -3.15 6.88
N ASN A 144 -5.69 -3.99 6.70
CA ASN A 144 -5.71 -5.41 7.07
C ASN A 144 -5.79 -6.31 5.83
N GLU A 145 -5.92 -7.62 6.03
CA GLU A 145 -5.98 -8.67 5.03
C GLU A 145 -7.12 -8.53 4.01
N ILE A 146 -8.14 -7.73 4.32
CA ILE A 146 -9.28 -7.45 3.43
C ILE A 146 -9.08 -6.11 2.70
N GLY A 147 -8.87 -5.03 3.47
CA GLY A 147 -8.82 -3.68 2.92
C GLY A 147 -7.57 -3.41 2.08
N LEU A 148 -6.42 -3.99 2.46
CA LEU A 148 -5.16 -3.74 1.76
C LEU A 148 -5.19 -4.28 0.31
N PRO A 149 -5.66 -5.52 0.05
CA PRO A 149 -5.90 -5.98 -1.32
C PRO A 149 -6.83 -5.08 -2.12
N VAL A 150 -7.95 -4.62 -1.55
CA VAL A 150 -8.89 -3.71 -2.24
C VAL A 150 -8.20 -2.42 -2.65
N ALA A 151 -7.39 -1.83 -1.77
CA ALA A 151 -6.61 -0.64 -2.07
C ALA A 151 -5.61 -0.88 -3.22
N ALA A 152 -4.87 -1.99 -3.17
CA ALA A 152 -3.90 -2.34 -4.21
C ALA A 152 -4.56 -2.61 -5.56
N LEU A 153 -5.71 -3.28 -5.57
CA LEU A 153 -6.48 -3.60 -6.78
C LEU A 153 -7.14 -2.37 -7.43
N SER A 154 -7.18 -1.23 -6.74
CA SER A 154 -7.63 0.03 -7.36
C SER A 154 -6.60 0.61 -8.33
N ALA A 155 -5.34 0.13 -8.29
CA ALA A 155 -4.27 0.54 -9.20
C ALA A 155 -4.51 0.10 -10.64
N ASP A 156 -4.05 0.93 -11.58
CA ASP A 156 -4.09 0.70 -13.02
C ASP A 156 -2.67 0.80 -13.62
N GLU A 157 -2.56 0.56 -14.92
CA GLU A 157 -1.29 0.56 -15.66
C GLU A 157 -0.56 1.91 -15.64
N ALA A 158 -1.28 3.00 -15.36
CA ALA A 158 -0.69 4.33 -15.23
C ALA A 158 -0.12 4.61 -13.84
N THR A 159 -0.44 3.77 -12.84
CA THR A 159 -0.05 3.96 -11.44
C THR A 159 1.46 3.84 -11.26
N LEU A 160 2.10 4.94 -10.87
CA LEU A 160 3.56 4.98 -10.62
C LEU A 160 3.93 4.79 -9.15
N HIS A 161 3.00 5.05 -8.23
CA HIS A 161 3.24 4.98 -6.79
C HIS A 161 2.08 4.31 -6.07
N LEU A 162 2.40 3.44 -5.12
CA LEU A 162 1.44 2.79 -4.24
C LEU A 162 1.81 3.05 -2.79
N VAL A 163 0.98 3.80 -2.05
CA VAL A 163 1.25 4.15 -0.64
C VAL A 163 0.31 3.37 0.26
N LEU A 164 0.84 2.32 0.89
CA LEU A 164 0.07 1.29 1.55
C LEU A 164 0.28 1.33 3.08
N GLU A 165 -0.81 1.57 3.80
CA GLU A 165 -0.84 1.47 5.25
C GLU A 165 -1.01 0.00 5.67
N MET A 166 -0.12 -0.52 6.50
CA MET A 166 -0.18 -1.89 7.04
C MET A 166 -0.43 -1.87 8.55
N GLY A 167 -1.58 -2.40 8.94
CA GLY A 167 -2.03 -2.60 10.30
C GLY A 167 -1.70 -4.01 10.78
N ALA A 168 -1.47 -4.16 12.07
CA ALA A 168 -1.27 -5.46 12.70
C ALA A 168 -1.85 -5.46 14.11
N ARG A 169 -2.40 -6.61 14.50
CA ARG A 169 -2.90 -6.93 15.85
C ARG A 169 -2.07 -8.04 16.52
N GLY A 170 -1.20 -8.69 15.76
CA GLY A 170 -0.32 -9.75 16.23
C GLY A 170 0.91 -9.88 15.34
N LYS A 171 1.85 -10.73 15.77
CA LYS A 171 3.03 -11.15 15.01
C LYS A 171 2.60 -11.93 13.76
N GLY A 172 3.33 -11.76 12.67
CA GLY A 172 3.11 -12.35 11.36
C GLY A 172 2.17 -11.54 10.45
N HIS A 173 1.40 -10.59 11.00
CA HIS A 173 0.41 -9.85 10.22
C HIS A 173 1.08 -8.90 9.22
N ILE A 174 2.10 -8.14 9.65
CA ILE A 174 2.80 -7.22 8.74
C ILE A 174 3.57 -8.03 7.70
N GLN A 175 4.21 -9.12 8.10
CA GLN A 175 4.88 -10.03 7.18
C GLN A 175 3.91 -10.54 6.12
N TYR A 176 2.72 -11.01 6.52
CA TYR A 176 1.67 -11.46 5.62
C TYR A 176 1.22 -10.36 4.65
N LEU A 177 0.89 -9.17 5.13
CA LEU A 177 0.50 -8.05 4.27
C LEU A 177 1.59 -7.65 3.27
N ALA A 178 2.86 -7.75 3.68
CA ALA A 178 3.99 -7.51 2.82
C ALA A 178 4.20 -8.62 1.77
N THR A 179 3.68 -9.85 1.97
CA THR A 179 3.68 -10.86 0.89
C THR A 179 2.62 -10.57 -0.16
N LEU A 180 1.49 -9.96 0.23
CA LEU A 180 0.43 -9.55 -0.71
C LEU A 180 0.85 -8.36 -1.56
N THR A 181 1.58 -7.41 -0.96
CA THR A 181 2.01 -6.17 -1.63
C THR A 181 3.47 -5.85 -1.33
N PRO A 182 4.44 -6.54 -1.97
CA PRO A 182 5.84 -6.38 -1.58
C PRO A 182 6.37 -4.96 -1.71
N PRO A 183 6.82 -4.36 -0.60
CA PRO A 183 7.23 -2.98 -0.61
C PRO A 183 8.64 -2.78 -1.18
N ARG A 184 8.80 -1.67 -1.90
CA ARG A 184 10.10 -1.10 -2.27
C ARG A 184 10.56 -0.04 -1.26
N ILE A 185 9.69 0.48 -0.41
CA ILE A 185 10.09 1.39 0.67
C ILE A 185 9.26 1.02 1.91
N GLY A 186 9.88 0.87 3.07
CA GLY A 186 9.21 0.50 4.31
C GLY A 186 9.47 1.53 5.42
N LEU A 187 8.41 1.99 6.07
CA LEU A 187 8.48 2.96 7.18
C LEU A 187 7.86 2.37 8.45
N VAL A 188 8.64 2.30 9.53
CA VAL A 188 8.10 2.04 10.88
C VAL A 188 8.11 3.36 11.64
N LEU A 189 6.94 3.99 11.79
CA LEU A 189 6.83 5.34 12.33
C LEU A 189 7.18 5.42 13.81
N ASN A 190 6.65 4.51 14.60
CA ASN A 190 6.85 4.45 16.05
C ASN A 190 6.40 3.11 16.64
N VAL A 191 6.95 2.80 17.81
CA VAL A 191 6.55 1.69 18.69
C VAL A 191 5.98 2.29 20.00
N GLY A 192 4.66 2.43 20.02
CA GLY A 192 3.90 2.95 21.16
C GLY A 192 3.26 1.86 22.01
N THR A 193 2.13 2.19 22.63
CA THR A 193 1.32 1.30 23.47
C THR A 193 -0.03 0.94 22.84
N ALA A 194 -0.30 1.37 21.61
CA ALA A 194 -1.51 0.98 20.90
C ALA A 194 -1.55 -0.55 20.76
N HIS A 195 -2.70 -1.16 21.04
CA HIS A 195 -2.92 -2.61 21.03
C HIS A 195 -2.05 -3.41 22.02
N ILE A 196 -1.51 -2.79 23.08
CA ILE A 196 -0.62 -3.49 24.03
C ILE A 196 -1.25 -4.74 24.66
N GLY A 197 -2.57 -4.75 24.87
CA GLY A 197 -3.30 -5.91 25.39
C GLY A 197 -3.38 -7.09 24.40
N GLU A 198 -3.41 -6.82 23.09
CA GLU A 198 -3.45 -7.84 22.04
C GLU A 198 -2.05 -8.40 21.75
N PHE A 199 -1.02 -7.55 21.83
CA PHE A 199 0.37 -7.93 21.55
C PHE A 199 1.12 -8.54 22.74
N GLY A 200 0.67 -8.31 23.97
CA GLY A 200 1.33 -8.85 25.16
C GLY A 200 2.59 -8.09 25.62
N GLY A 201 2.82 -6.88 25.11
CA GLY A 201 3.95 -6.03 25.50
C GLY A 201 4.46 -5.13 24.38
N ARG A 202 5.39 -4.22 24.70
CA ARG A 202 5.96 -3.27 23.72
C ARG A 202 7.01 -3.94 22.83
N GLU A 203 7.63 -4.98 23.35
CA GLU A 203 8.62 -5.83 22.69
C GLU A 203 7.97 -6.56 21.52
N GLN A 204 6.80 -7.14 21.74
CA GLN A 204 6.02 -7.83 20.71
C GLN A 204 5.45 -6.84 19.69
N ILE A 205 5.02 -5.65 20.12
CA ILE A 205 4.65 -4.56 19.19
C ILE A 205 5.84 -4.18 18.31
N ALA A 206 7.05 -4.10 18.89
CA ALA A 206 8.24 -3.86 18.11
C ALA A 206 8.40 -5.01 17.10
N GLU A 207 8.60 -6.25 17.55
CA GLU A 207 8.82 -7.41 16.67
C GLU A 207 7.84 -7.45 15.50
N ALA A 208 6.54 -7.32 15.77
CA ALA A 208 5.51 -7.34 14.74
C ALA A 208 5.64 -6.20 13.72
N LYS A 209 6.04 -4.99 14.15
CA LYS A 209 6.30 -3.87 13.22
C LYS A 209 7.61 -4.02 12.47
N GLY A 210 8.59 -4.70 13.08
CA GLY A 210 9.89 -5.01 12.50
C GLY A 210 9.81 -5.89 11.26
N GLU A 211 8.77 -6.73 11.17
CA GLU A 211 8.46 -7.57 9.99
C GLU A 211 8.45 -6.76 8.68
N LEU A 212 8.03 -5.49 8.71
CA LEU A 212 8.05 -4.64 7.52
C LEU A 212 9.48 -4.41 7.01
N VAL A 213 10.42 -4.20 7.93
CA VAL A 213 11.83 -3.99 7.59
C VAL A 213 12.43 -5.29 7.04
N GLU A 214 12.07 -6.43 7.64
CA GLU A 214 12.54 -7.75 7.22
C GLU A 214 12.01 -8.15 5.85
N ALA A 215 10.79 -7.72 5.50
CA ALA A 215 10.18 -7.96 4.20
C ALA A 215 10.77 -7.12 3.05
N LEU A 216 11.59 -6.10 3.34
CA LEU A 216 12.17 -5.28 2.27
C LEU A 216 13.22 -6.06 1.45
N PRO A 217 13.26 -5.85 0.13
CA PRO A 217 14.29 -6.43 -0.71
C PRO A 217 15.68 -5.93 -0.30
N PRO A 218 16.75 -6.68 -0.60
CA PRO A 218 18.10 -6.22 -0.33
C PRO A 218 18.38 -4.89 -1.05
N PRO A 219 19.15 -3.98 -0.43
CA PRO A 219 19.37 -2.66 -1.00
C PRO A 219 20.07 -2.77 -2.36
N ARG A 220 19.37 -2.37 -3.43
CA ARG A 220 20.02 -2.08 -4.71
C ARG A 220 20.72 -0.73 -4.54
N ARG A 221 22.07 -0.73 -4.58
CA ARG A 221 23.02 0.40 -4.47
C ARG A 221 22.45 1.75 -3.97
N ALA A 222 22.90 2.15 -2.78
CA ALA A 222 22.87 3.52 -2.22
C ALA A 222 21.55 4.31 -2.41
N GLY A 223 20.54 4.03 -1.58
CA GLY A 223 19.31 4.84 -1.56
C GLY A 223 18.25 4.40 -0.56
N TRP A 224 18.34 3.17 -0.06
CA TRP A 224 17.40 2.62 0.89
C TRP A 224 17.67 3.18 2.29
N ARG A 225 16.80 4.07 2.76
CA ARG A 225 16.89 4.62 4.11
C ARG A 225 15.71 4.10 4.93
N CYS A 226 15.95 3.08 5.74
CA CYS A 226 15.05 2.76 6.83
C CYS A 226 15.27 3.79 7.95
N SER A 227 14.36 4.75 8.10
CA SER A 227 14.36 5.62 9.27
C SER A 227 13.68 4.87 10.41
N MET A 228 14.47 4.32 11.32
CA MET A 228 13.96 3.61 12.49
C MET A 228 13.92 4.52 13.72
N PRO A 229 12.93 4.36 14.62
CA PRO A 229 12.97 4.98 15.93
C PRO A 229 14.24 4.58 16.69
N THR A 230 14.85 5.53 17.40
CA THR A 230 16.09 5.32 18.20
C THR A 230 15.85 4.55 19.50
N THR A 231 14.61 4.11 19.76
CA THR A 231 14.22 3.42 20.99
C THR A 231 14.93 2.07 21.16
N PRO A 232 15.17 1.61 22.41
CA PRO A 232 15.95 0.40 22.72
C PRO A 232 15.41 -0.86 22.05
N TRP A 233 14.09 -0.99 22.00
CA TRP A 233 13.37 -2.14 21.44
C TRP A 233 13.50 -2.29 19.92
N CYS A 234 13.93 -1.24 19.22
CA CYS A 234 14.23 -1.27 17.78
C CYS A 234 15.71 -1.60 17.50
N ALA A 235 16.52 -1.83 18.54
CA ALA A 235 17.94 -2.17 18.39
C ALA A 235 18.23 -3.43 17.57
N PRO A 236 17.41 -4.51 17.61
CA PRO A 236 17.62 -5.69 16.78
C PRO A 236 17.60 -5.37 15.27
N TRP A 237 16.73 -4.45 14.82
CA TRP A 237 16.60 -4.10 13.40
C TRP A 237 17.80 -3.32 12.87
N ARG A 238 18.52 -2.61 13.76
CA ARG A 238 19.79 -1.94 13.41
C ARG A 238 20.93 -2.93 13.17
N ARG A 239 20.81 -4.15 13.70
CA ARG A 239 21.86 -5.20 13.64
C ARG A 239 21.63 -6.24 12.55
N ALA A 240 20.51 -6.19 11.83
CA ALA A 240 20.30 -7.04 10.67
C ALA A 240 21.42 -6.79 9.62
N PRO A 241 22.09 -7.84 9.09
CA PRO A 241 23.28 -7.69 8.27
C PRO A 241 22.90 -7.26 6.85
N ARG A 242 22.53 -5.99 6.67
CA ARG A 242 22.48 -5.33 5.36
C ARG A 242 23.03 -3.92 5.54
N PRO A 243 24.26 -3.62 5.08
CA PRO A 243 24.86 -2.32 5.29
C PRO A 243 24.03 -1.26 4.56
N VAL A 244 23.29 -0.48 5.33
CA VAL A 244 22.77 0.82 4.91
C VAL A 244 23.91 1.80 5.12
N PRO A 245 24.39 2.53 4.09
CA PRO A 245 25.36 3.57 4.32
C PRO A 245 24.70 4.61 5.24
N SER A 246 25.19 4.71 6.47
CA SER A 246 24.87 5.85 7.31
C SER A 246 25.48 7.05 6.61
N CYS A 247 24.65 8.03 6.28
CA CYS A 247 25.17 9.38 6.10
C CYS A 247 25.54 9.82 7.52
N SER A 248 26.78 9.55 7.94
CA SER A 248 27.37 10.33 9.01
C SER A 248 27.29 11.78 8.54
N ALA A 249 26.53 12.59 9.26
CA ALA A 249 26.73 14.02 9.21
C ALA A 249 28.22 14.22 9.49
N ARG A 250 29.01 14.55 8.46
CA ARG A 250 30.37 15.02 8.71
C ARG A 250 30.21 16.25 9.61
N PRO A 251 30.82 16.29 10.81
CA PRO A 251 31.00 17.55 11.47
C PRO A 251 31.81 18.39 10.50
N ARG A 252 31.26 19.51 10.05
CA ARG A 252 32.06 20.56 9.42
C ARG A 252 32.97 21.10 10.52
N THR A 253 34.17 20.55 10.65
CA THR A 253 35.29 21.25 11.28
C THR A 253 35.88 22.26 10.29
N PRO A 254 36.38 23.39 10.80
CA PRO A 254 36.63 24.59 10.01
C PRO A 254 37.83 24.36 9.10
N MET A 255 37.68 24.74 7.83
CA MET A 255 38.80 24.78 6.90
C MET A 255 39.66 25.98 7.29
N CYS A 256 40.82 25.72 7.93
CA CYS A 256 41.89 26.69 8.03
C CYS A 256 42.35 27.05 6.61
N VAL A 257 42.20 28.32 6.25
CA VAL A 257 42.78 28.92 5.05
C VAL A 257 44.22 29.29 5.38
N PRO A 258 45.24 28.84 4.62
CA PRO A 258 46.58 29.40 4.72
C PRO A 258 46.55 30.82 4.14
N GLY A 259 47.01 31.79 4.93
CA GLY A 259 47.01 33.19 4.56
C GLY A 259 47.84 33.48 3.32
N MET A 260 47.33 34.37 2.48
CA MET A 260 48.15 35.32 1.73
C MET A 260 47.53 36.70 1.88
N SER A 261 48.38 37.60 2.36
CA SER A 261 48.21 39.02 2.62
C SER A 261 47.89 39.82 1.36
N GLY A 262 46.98 40.80 1.48
CA GLY A 262 46.77 41.85 0.48
C GLY A 262 45.51 42.66 0.77
N SER A 263 45.69 43.87 1.30
CA SER A 263 44.65 44.79 1.77
C SER A 263 44.23 45.80 0.65
N PRO A 264 43.44 46.87 0.90
CA PRO A 264 42.05 46.98 0.40
C PRO A 264 41.78 48.25 -0.45
N THR A 265 40.70 48.28 -1.26
CA THR A 265 40.10 49.57 -1.68
C THR A 265 38.63 49.49 -2.12
N ALA A 266 37.84 50.38 -1.52
CA ALA A 266 36.74 51.21 -2.07
C ALA A 266 35.35 50.61 -2.42
N ALA A 267 34.43 50.75 -1.46
CA ALA A 267 33.20 51.57 -1.42
C ALA A 267 32.17 51.67 -2.59
N ALA A 268 30.90 51.48 -2.17
CA ALA A 268 29.63 52.17 -2.54
C ALA A 268 28.70 51.53 -3.63
N PRO A 269 27.37 51.87 -3.68
CA PRO A 269 26.29 51.49 -2.73
C PRO A 269 25.02 50.93 -3.48
N PRO A 270 23.85 50.71 -2.84
CA PRO A 270 22.83 49.75 -3.31
C PRO A 270 21.71 50.39 -4.16
N SER A 271 21.13 49.62 -5.09
CA SER A 271 19.88 49.98 -5.78
C SER A 271 18.68 49.22 -5.18
N ARG A 272 17.68 50.02 -4.80
CA ARG A 272 16.33 49.63 -4.41
C ARG A 272 15.53 49.21 -5.64
N PHE A 273 14.66 48.21 -5.53
CA PHE A 273 13.37 48.22 -6.24
C PHE A 273 12.29 47.51 -5.41
N THR A 274 11.18 48.22 -5.23
CA THR A 274 9.97 47.90 -4.48
C THR A 274 9.02 46.97 -5.28
N PRO A 275 8.05 46.31 -4.59
CA PRO A 275 7.17 45.29 -5.17
C PRO A 275 5.92 45.88 -5.86
N LEU A 276 5.30 45.09 -6.75
CA LEU A 276 3.95 45.35 -7.27
C LEU A 276 2.92 44.41 -6.61
N PRO A 277 1.74 44.91 -6.19
CA PRO A 277 0.65 44.09 -5.69
C PRO A 277 -0.44 43.84 -6.76
N GLY A 278 -1.12 42.69 -6.63
CA GLY A 278 -2.54 42.55 -6.95
C GLY A 278 -2.91 42.13 -8.39
N ALA A 279 -3.48 40.93 -8.50
CA ALA A 279 -4.62 40.68 -9.38
C ALA A 279 -5.48 39.55 -8.80
N ALA A 280 -6.74 39.87 -8.58
CA ALA A 280 -7.78 38.99 -8.07
C ALA A 280 -8.28 38.02 -9.14
N LYS A 281 -8.51 36.76 -8.76
CA LYS A 281 -9.78 36.00 -8.87
C LYS A 281 -9.55 34.56 -8.44
#